data_AF-A0AAD9DL54-F1
#
_entry.id   AF-A0AAD9DL54-F1
#
_cell.length_a   1.000
_cell.length_b   1.000
_cell.length_c   1.000
_cell.angle_alpha   90.00
_cell.angle_beta   90.00
_cell.angle_gamma   90.00
#
_symmetry.space_group_name_H-M   'P 1'
#
loop_
_entity.id
_entity.type
_entity.pdbx_description
1 polymer ?
#
loop_
_entity_poly.entity_id
_entity_poly.type
_entity_poly.pdbx_seq_one_letter_code
_entity_poly.pdbx_strand_id
1 'polypeptide(L)'
;MRDAGARGDPFSDLGKVWDADPPVVNVSLAEGDTVRFEDAGGRKPSVLANESILIKGLVVRSYSNQISVHFRSRRAPPGSFLLRYQAFVLSCNFPERPAYGDVSVSSLHAGGQAYFYCFTGYQLQGPSTLTCHNATTPYWSGKEPQCLGE
;
A
#
# COMPACT_ATOMS: atom_id res chain seq x y z
N MET A 1 30.42 -30.61 27.65
CA MET A 1 29.13 -30.50 26.94
C MET A 1 28.73 -29.03 27.01
N ARG A 2 28.85 -28.18 25.98
CA ARG A 2 28.18 -28.20 24.68
C ARG A 2 26.70 -28.51 24.81
N ASP A 3 25.88 -27.46 24.91
CA ASP A 3 24.67 -27.35 24.11
C ASP A 3 24.41 -25.90 23.73
N ALA A 4 24.28 -25.70 22.43
CA ALA A 4 23.93 -24.46 21.75
C ALA A 4 22.42 -24.51 21.47
N GLY A 5 21.72 -23.39 21.64
CA GLY A 5 20.28 -23.34 21.40
C GLY A 5 19.73 -21.94 21.26
N ALA A 6 19.81 -21.42 20.03
CA ALA A 6 18.96 -20.40 19.41
C ALA A 6 18.57 -19.15 20.23
N ARG A 7 19.32 -18.07 20.01
CA ARG A 7 18.86 -16.70 20.21
C ARG A 7 17.82 -16.40 19.12
N GLY A 8 16.54 -16.45 19.45
CA GLY A 8 15.44 -16.14 18.53
C GLY A 8 15.49 -14.67 18.10
N ASP A 9 15.44 -14.44 16.79
CA ASP A 9 15.35 -13.13 16.17
C ASP A 9 14.07 -12.38 16.59
N PRO A 10 14.10 -11.05 16.82
CA PRO A 10 12.92 -10.30 17.25
C PRO A 10 11.94 -9.97 16.10
N PHE A 11 12.19 -10.46 14.88
CA PHE A 11 11.54 -9.97 13.66
C PHE A 11 10.50 -10.92 13.04
N SER A 12 10.06 -11.97 13.73
CA SER A 12 9.15 -12.98 13.18
C SER A 12 7.67 -12.82 13.54
N ASP A 13 7.25 -11.78 14.27
CA ASP A 13 5.89 -11.71 14.83
C ASP A 13 5.03 -10.50 14.40
N LEU A 14 5.26 -9.96 13.20
CA LEU A 14 4.35 -8.99 12.56
C LEU A 14 3.43 -9.63 11.49
N GLY A 15 3.37 -10.96 11.44
CA GLY A 15 2.57 -11.72 10.47
C GLY A 15 1.22 -12.23 10.98
N LYS A 16 0.85 -12.01 12.25
CA LYS A 16 -0.33 -12.63 12.86
C LYS A 16 -1.17 -11.71 13.75
N VAL A 17 -1.76 -10.67 13.15
CA VAL A 17 -3.05 -10.11 13.60
C VAL A 17 -3.84 -9.71 12.36
N TRP A 18 -4.37 -10.70 11.65
CA TRP A 18 -5.45 -10.47 10.68
C TRP A 18 -6.70 -11.17 11.18
N ASP A 19 -7.19 -10.77 12.37
CA ASP A 19 -8.63 -10.78 12.60
C ASP A 19 -9.23 -9.61 11.80
N ALA A 20 -9.13 -9.74 10.47
CA ALA A 20 -9.73 -8.84 9.52
C ALA A 20 -11.18 -9.27 9.37
N ASP A 21 -12.06 -8.72 10.22
CA ASP A 21 -13.43 -8.54 9.78
C ASP A 21 -13.36 -7.86 8.39
N PRO A 22 -13.94 -8.45 7.34
CA PRO A 22 -13.95 -7.82 6.03
C PRO A 22 -14.52 -6.41 6.16
N PRO A 23 -14.10 -5.41 5.36
CA PRO A 23 -14.76 -4.12 5.35
C PRO A 23 -16.20 -4.32 4.83
N VAL A 24 -17.13 -4.62 5.74
CA VAL A 24 -18.54 -4.80 5.40
C VAL A 24 -19.12 -3.40 5.23
N VAL A 25 -19.41 -3.03 3.99
CA VAL A 25 -20.31 -1.90 3.72
C VAL A 25 -21.71 -2.36 4.11
N ASN A 26 -22.23 -1.85 5.23
CA ASN A 26 -23.59 -2.11 5.64
C ASN A 26 -24.48 -1.05 5.00
N VAL A 27 -25.08 -1.41 3.88
CA VAL A 27 -25.91 -0.54 3.04
C VAL A 27 -27.38 -0.80 3.39
N SER A 28 -28.02 0.14 4.08
CA SER A 28 -29.47 0.14 4.36
C SER A 28 -30.12 1.35 3.67
N LEU A 29 -30.17 1.29 2.34
CA LEU A 29 -30.78 2.35 1.53
C LEU A 29 -32.30 2.24 1.62
N ALA A 30 -32.97 3.38 1.79
CA ALA A 30 -34.41 3.43 1.59
C ALA A 30 -34.72 3.36 0.09
N GLU A 31 -35.92 2.89 -0.25
CA GLU A 31 -36.37 2.81 -1.65
C GLU A 31 -36.31 4.19 -2.33
N GLY A 32 -35.44 4.32 -3.34
CA GLY A 32 -35.23 5.58 -4.08
C GLY A 32 -34.01 6.40 -3.62
N ASP A 33 -33.27 5.95 -2.61
CA ASP A 33 -31.97 6.52 -2.25
C ASP A 33 -30.89 6.07 -3.24
N THR A 34 -29.94 6.96 -3.53
CA THR A 34 -28.81 6.67 -4.40
C THR A 34 -27.50 6.97 -3.67
N VAL A 35 -26.52 6.10 -3.83
CA VAL A 35 -25.15 6.30 -3.35
C VAL A 35 -24.17 5.94 -4.44
N ARG A 36 -23.18 6.81 -4.65
CA ARG A 36 -22.13 6.63 -5.66
C ARG A 36 -20.76 6.85 -5.02
N PHE A 37 -19.84 5.94 -5.30
CA PHE A 37 -18.44 6.01 -4.91
C PHE A 37 -17.61 6.34 -6.14
N GLU A 38 -16.71 7.30 -6.01
CA GLU A 38 -15.76 7.69 -7.06
C GLU A 38 -14.35 7.77 -6.52
N ASP A 39 -13.37 7.35 -7.32
CA ASP A 39 -11.95 7.63 -7.13
C ASP A 39 -11.66 9.03 -7.69
N ALA A 40 -11.33 9.97 -6.82
CA ALA A 40 -11.13 11.38 -7.14
C ALA A 40 -9.64 11.77 -7.23
N GLY A 41 -8.71 10.83 -7.11
CA GLY A 41 -7.27 11.13 -7.14
C GLY A 41 -6.68 11.27 -8.55
N GLY A 42 -7.43 10.87 -9.58
CA GLY A 42 -7.05 11.06 -10.98
C GLY A 42 -7.40 12.45 -11.52
N ARG A 43 -7.00 12.74 -12.77
CA ARG A 43 -7.39 13.97 -13.48
C ARG A 43 -8.92 14.09 -13.68
N LYS A 44 -9.61 12.95 -13.71
CA LYS A 44 -11.07 12.85 -13.81
C LYS A 44 -11.53 11.81 -12.79
N PRO A 45 -12.63 12.06 -12.05
CA PRO A 45 -13.20 11.07 -11.16
C PRO A 45 -13.57 9.79 -11.91
N SER A 46 -13.25 8.62 -11.34
CA SER A 46 -13.64 7.33 -11.91
C SER A 46 -14.64 6.63 -10.98
N VAL A 47 -15.71 6.06 -11.54
CA VAL A 47 -16.77 5.43 -10.72
C VAL A 47 -16.29 4.10 -10.19
N LEU A 48 -16.34 3.94 -8.87
CA LEU A 48 -15.98 2.70 -8.19
C LEU A 48 -17.21 1.82 -7.91
N ALA A 49 -18.33 2.43 -7.52
CA ALA A 49 -19.60 1.75 -7.30
C ALA A 49 -20.78 2.73 -7.38
N ASN A 50 -21.97 2.24 -7.70
CA ASN A 50 -23.23 2.99 -7.80
C ASN A 50 -24.40 2.18 -7.21
N GLU A 51 -25.60 2.75 -7.22
CA GLU A 51 -26.81 2.14 -6.64
C GLU A 51 -27.18 0.77 -7.26
N SER A 52 -26.79 0.52 -8.51
CA SER A 52 -27.07 -0.74 -9.21
C SER A 52 -26.11 -1.87 -8.83
N ILE A 53 -24.92 -1.54 -8.31
CA ILE A 53 -23.85 -2.49 -8.00
C ILE A 53 -23.67 -2.67 -6.48
N LEU A 54 -24.15 -1.71 -5.67
CA LEU A 54 -24.02 -1.74 -4.22
C LEU A 54 -24.92 -2.79 -3.56
N ILE A 55 -24.31 -3.92 -3.22
CA ILE A 55 -24.91 -5.00 -2.44
C ILE A 55 -24.21 -5.15 -1.08
N LYS A 56 -24.91 -5.74 -0.10
CA LYS A 56 -24.33 -6.02 1.22
C LYS A 56 -23.08 -6.92 1.07
N GLY A 57 -21.96 -6.48 1.63
CA GLY A 57 -20.68 -7.21 1.56
C GLY A 57 -19.81 -6.92 0.34
N LEU A 58 -20.20 -5.97 -0.54
CA LEU A 58 -19.33 -5.50 -1.61
C LEU A 58 -18.09 -4.78 -1.05
N VAL A 59 -16.90 -5.13 -1.54
CA VAL A 59 -15.65 -4.44 -1.24
C VAL A 59 -15.31 -3.49 -2.37
N VAL A 60 -15.36 -2.18 -2.11
CA VAL A 60 -14.99 -1.12 -3.05
C VAL A 60 -13.52 -0.77 -2.87
N ARG A 61 -12.72 -0.80 -3.95
CA ARG A 61 -11.28 -0.48 -3.93
C ARG A 61 -10.98 0.74 -4.80
N SER A 62 -10.32 1.73 -4.22
CA SER A 62 -9.75 2.88 -4.93
C SER A 62 -8.25 2.69 -5.06
N TYR A 63 -7.67 3.22 -6.14
CA TYR A 63 -6.23 3.22 -6.41
C TYR A 63 -5.57 4.56 -6.06
N SER A 64 -6.30 5.46 -5.43
CA SER A 64 -5.80 6.75 -5.01
C SER A 64 -5.99 6.98 -3.52
N ASN A 65 -5.50 8.13 -3.07
CA ASN A 65 -5.69 8.61 -1.71
C ASN A 65 -6.95 9.47 -1.56
N GLN A 66 -7.84 9.52 -2.57
CA GLN A 66 -9.01 10.39 -2.58
C GLN A 66 -10.26 9.64 -3.08
N ILE A 67 -11.24 9.48 -2.20
CA ILE A 67 -12.53 8.85 -2.51
C ILE A 67 -13.65 9.86 -2.24
N SER A 68 -14.55 10.01 -3.20
CA SER A 68 -15.76 10.82 -3.07
C SER A 68 -17.00 9.93 -2.92
N VAL A 69 -17.85 10.26 -1.96
CA VAL A 69 -19.12 9.54 -1.72
C VAL A 69 -20.27 10.51 -1.89
N HIS A 70 -21.13 10.23 -2.86
CA HIS A 70 -22.32 11.04 -3.15
C HIS A 70 -23.57 10.30 -2.73
N PHE A 71 -24.17 10.73 -1.61
CA PHE A 71 -25.46 10.21 -1.14
C PHE A 71 -26.58 11.20 -1.45
N ARG A 72 -27.68 10.69 -2.00
CA ARG A 72 -28.88 11.47 -2.29
C ARG A 72 -30.12 10.67 -1.89
N SER A 73 -30.96 11.29 -1.07
CA SER A 73 -32.27 10.78 -0.68
C SER A 73 -33.39 11.70 -1.17
N ARG A 74 -34.54 11.12 -1.55
CA ARG A 74 -35.71 11.87 -2.05
C ARG A 74 -36.91 11.84 -1.11
N ARG A 75 -36.88 11.02 -0.05
CA ARG A 75 -37.98 10.83 0.90
C ARG A 75 -37.53 11.12 2.33
N ALA A 76 -38.47 11.48 3.19
CA ALA A 76 -38.25 11.59 4.62
C ALA A 76 -39.03 10.47 5.33
N PRO A 77 -38.40 9.67 6.22
CA PRO A 77 -36.99 9.73 6.61
C PRO A 77 -36.05 9.15 5.54
N PRO A 78 -34.82 9.70 5.39
CA PRO A 78 -33.82 9.13 4.49
C PRO A 78 -33.32 7.78 5.04
N GLY A 79 -32.84 6.91 4.15
CA GLY A 79 -32.07 5.73 4.55
C GLY A 79 -30.72 6.12 5.15
N SER A 80 -29.96 5.11 5.57
CA SER A 80 -28.63 5.31 6.14
C SER A 80 -27.63 4.33 5.55
N PHE A 81 -26.38 4.75 5.45
CA PHE A 81 -25.28 3.89 5.04
C PHE A 81 -24.12 4.07 6.02
N LEU A 82 -23.49 2.97 6.40
CA LEU A 82 -22.26 2.98 7.19
C LEU A 82 -21.10 2.55 6.31
N LEU A 83 -20.13 3.45 6.14
CA LEU A 83 -18.88 3.17 5.46
C LEU A 83 -17.79 2.86 6.49
N ARG A 84 -17.23 1.65 6.42
CA ARG A 84 -15.96 1.31 7.07
C ARG A 84 -14.89 1.28 6.00
N TYR A 85 -13.90 2.15 6.11
CA TYR A 85 -12.77 2.20 5.18
C TYR A 85 -11.49 1.75 5.90
N GLN A 86 -10.59 1.14 5.13
CA GLN A 86 -9.23 0.84 5.56
C GLN A 86 -8.29 1.40 4.50
N ALA A 87 -7.35 2.24 4.93
CA ALA A 87 -6.28 2.74 4.08
C ALA A 87 -5.03 1.88 4.32
N PHE A 88 -4.40 1.44 3.25
CA PHE A 88 -3.12 0.74 3.33
C PHE A 88 -2.02 1.71 2.95
N VAL A 89 -1.02 1.82 3.81
CA VAL A 89 0.19 2.56 3.44
C VAL A 89 0.93 1.69 2.42
N LEU A 90 1.09 2.21 1.22
CA LEU A 90 1.86 1.54 0.18
C LEU A 90 3.35 1.77 0.41
N SER A 91 4.15 0.77 0.07
CA SER A 91 5.60 0.79 0.22
C SER A 91 6.27 0.36 -1.08
N CYS A 92 7.47 0.86 -1.33
CA CYS A 92 8.35 0.29 -2.34
C CYS A 92 8.70 -1.15 -1.97
N ASN A 93 8.99 -1.96 -2.99
CA ASN A 93 9.55 -3.30 -2.75
C ASN A 93 10.93 -3.18 -2.12
N PHE A 94 11.35 -4.20 -1.37
CA PHE A 94 12.72 -4.25 -0.87
C PHE A 94 13.68 -4.32 -2.08
N PRO A 95 14.67 -3.42 -2.19
CA PRO A 95 15.57 -3.34 -3.34
C PRO A 95 16.43 -4.60 -3.44
N GLU A 96 16.76 -5.00 -4.66
CA GLU A 96 17.63 -6.16 -4.86
C GLU A 96 19.06 -5.87 -4.38
N ARG A 97 19.70 -6.87 -3.76
CA ARG A 97 21.09 -6.75 -3.32
C ARG A 97 22.03 -6.88 -4.52
N PRO A 98 22.92 -5.91 -4.76
CA PRO A 98 23.88 -6.01 -5.84
C PRO A 98 24.83 -7.19 -5.59
N ALA A 99 25.19 -7.92 -6.65
CA ALA A 99 26.23 -8.94 -6.56
C ALA A 99 27.54 -8.29 -6.08
N TYR A 100 28.23 -8.92 -5.12
CA TYR A 100 29.46 -8.37 -4.50
C TYR A 100 29.27 -7.02 -3.79
N GLY A 101 28.06 -6.76 -3.31
CA GLY A 101 27.74 -5.63 -2.47
C GLY A 101 26.55 -5.94 -1.58
N ASP A 102 26.01 -4.90 -0.97
CA ASP A 102 24.87 -5.00 -0.08
C ASP A 102 24.10 -3.66 -0.04
N VAL A 103 22.91 -3.70 0.57
CA VAL A 103 21.99 -2.55 0.63
C VAL A 103 21.49 -2.36 2.05
N SER A 104 21.51 -1.11 2.51
CA SER A 104 20.85 -0.70 3.75
C SER A 104 19.64 0.17 3.42
N VAL A 105 18.51 -0.08 4.08
CA VAL A 105 17.26 0.63 3.80
C VAL A 105 16.80 1.34 5.07
N SER A 106 16.56 2.65 4.96
CA SER A 106 16.04 3.45 6.07
C SER A 106 14.54 3.27 6.28
N SER A 107 13.77 3.20 5.18
CA SER A 107 12.34 2.94 5.16
C SER A 107 11.92 2.53 3.75
N LEU A 108 10.90 1.68 3.65
CA LEU A 108 10.26 1.32 2.37
C LEU A 108 9.07 2.24 2.03
N HIS A 109 8.67 3.11 2.96
CA HIS A 109 7.60 4.08 2.71
C HIS A 109 8.11 5.25 1.88
N ALA A 110 7.17 6.02 1.30
CA ALA A 110 7.51 7.21 0.53
C ALA A 110 8.43 8.17 1.31
N GLY A 111 9.49 8.64 0.64
CA GLY A 111 10.56 9.45 1.25
C GLY A 111 11.68 8.62 1.88
N GLY A 112 11.51 7.30 2.05
CA GLY A 112 12.55 6.38 2.47
C GLY A 112 13.67 6.24 1.44
N GLN A 113 14.86 5.92 1.92
CA GLN A 113 16.08 5.79 1.11
C GLN A 113 16.72 4.41 1.25
N ALA A 114 17.22 3.90 0.12
CA ALA A 114 18.06 2.71 0.04
C ALA A 114 19.50 3.11 -0.33
N TYR A 115 20.47 2.66 0.44
CA TYR A 115 21.90 2.97 0.28
C TYR A 115 22.67 1.73 -0.11
N PHE A 116 23.37 1.81 -1.23
CA PHE A 116 24.09 0.69 -1.83
C PHE A 116 25.60 0.85 -1.63
N TYR A 117 26.27 -0.25 -1.31
CA TYR A 117 27.72 -0.29 -1.17
C TYR A 117 28.28 -1.60 -1.72
N CYS A 118 29.53 -1.56 -2.18
CA CYS A 118 30.25 -2.71 -2.71
C CYS A 118 31.27 -3.23 -1.69
N PHE A 119 31.54 -4.52 -1.74
CA PHE A 119 32.62 -5.13 -0.96
C PHE A 119 33.99 -4.72 -1.51
N THR A 120 35.05 -4.96 -0.72
CA THR A 120 36.42 -4.63 -1.09
C THR A 120 36.82 -5.28 -2.42
N GLY A 121 37.46 -4.52 -3.31
CA GLY A 121 37.84 -4.96 -4.64
C GLY A 121 36.77 -4.77 -5.71
N TYR A 122 35.61 -4.18 -5.35
CA TYR A 122 34.54 -3.86 -6.28
C TYR A 122 34.16 -2.38 -6.21
N GLN A 123 33.83 -1.81 -7.36
CA GLN A 123 33.40 -0.42 -7.50
C GLN A 123 31.92 -0.35 -7.88
N LEU A 124 31.20 0.56 -7.23
CA LEU A 124 29.79 0.80 -7.49
C LEU A 124 29.59 1.53 -8.82
N GLN A 125 28.80 0.94 -9.71
CA GLN A 125 28.39 1.50 -10.99
C GLN A 125 26.91 1.86 -10.92
N GLY A 126 26.63 3.16 -10.87
CA GLY A 126 25.28 3.71 -10.77
C GLY A 126 25.06 4.55 -9.50
N PRO A 127 23.80 4.84 -9.15
CA PRO A 127 23.48 5.66 -7.98
C PRO A 127 23.77 4.90 -6.67
N SER A 128 24.47 5.54 -5.74
CA SER A 128 24.68 4.99 -4.39
C SER A 128 23.45 5.08 -3.50
N THR A 129 22.43 5.84 -3.90
CA THR A 129 21.20 6.02 -3.14
C THR A 129 19.99 6.07 -4.06
N LEU A 130 18.93 5.38 -3.68
CA LEU A 130 17.61 5.47 -4.31
C LEU A 130 16.57 5.95 -3.30
N THR A 131 15.60 6.75 -3.76
CA THR A 131 14.51 7.29 -2.94
C THR A 131 13.18 6.66 -3.32
N CYS A 132 12.38 6.24 -2.34
CA CYS A 132 11.05 5.70 -2.58
C CYS A 132 10.07 6.85 -2.85
N HIS A 133 9.46 6.86 -4.04
CA HIS A 133 8.48 7.88 -4.42
C HIS A 133 7.05 7.43 -4.12
N ASN A 134 6.25 8.39 -3.65
CA ASN A 134 4.82 8.19 -3.48
C ASN A 134 4.12 8.15 -4.84
N ALA A 135 3.39 7.08 -5.10
CA ALA A 135 2.54 6.92 -6.27
C ALA A 135 1.44 5.89 -5.93
N THR A 136 0.46 5.76 -6.82
CA THR A 136 -0.53 4.66 -6.78
C THR A 136 0.13 3.28 -6.65
N THR A 137 1.33 3.13 -7.22
CA THR A 137 2.25 2.02 -6.96
C THR A 137 3.62 2.63 -6.64
N PRO A 138 4.03 2.68 -5.37
CA PRO A 138 5.32 3.27 -4.99
C PRO A 138 6.49 2.59 -5.70
N TYR A 139 7.47 3.39 -6.08
CA TYR A 139 8.63 2.92 -6.85
C TYR A 139 9.91 3.65 -6.44
N TRP A 140 11.05 2.99 -6.61
CA TRP A 140 12.37 3.58 -6.38
C TRP A 140 12.72 4.57 -7.50
N SER A 141 13.42 5.65 -7.14
CA SER A 141 13.83 6.73 -8.04
C SER A 141 14.70 6.31 -9.24
N GLY A 142 15.16 5.05 -9.27
CA GLY A 142 16.01 4.50 -10.31
C GLY A 142 16.15 2.98 -10.16
N LYS A 143 17.02 2.40 -10.99
CA LYS A 143 17.39 0.99 -10.92
C LYS A 143 18.52 0.79 -9.91
N GLU A 144 18.57 -0.41 -9.36
CA GLU A 144 19.65 -0.86 -8.49
C GLU A 144 21.01 -0.80 -9.23
N PRO A 145 22.07 -0.28 -8.57
CA PRO A 145 23.41 -0.23 -9.14
C PRO A 145 24.06 -1.62 -9.19
N GLN A 146 25.21 -1.72 -9.85
CA GLN A 146 26.01 -2.95 -9.90
C GLN A 146 27.37 -2.73 -9.25
N CYS A 147 27.94 -3.78 -8.66
CA CYS A 147 29.33 -3.77 -8.22
C CYS A 147 30.17 -4.54 -9.23
N LEU A 148 31.15 -3.87 -9.84
CA LEU A 148 32.08 -4.48 -10.80
C LEU A 148 33.47 -4.55 -10.18
N GLY A 149 34.19 -5.66 -10.41
CA GLY A 149 35.57 -5.79 -9.97
C GLY A 149 36.45 -4.76 -10.68
N GLU A 150 37.42 -4.22 -9.96
CA GLU A 150 38.49 -3.39 -10.52
C GLU A 150 39.44 -4.20 -11.41
#